data_AF-A0A945K5M7-F1
#
_entry.id   AF-A0A945K5M7-F1
#
_cell.length_a   1.000
_cell.length_b   1.000
_cell.length_c   1.000
_cell.angle_alpha   90.00
_cell.angle_beta   90.00
_cell.angle_gamma   90.00
#
_symmetry.space_group_name_H-M   'P 1'
#
loop_
_entity.id
_entity.type
_entity.pdbx_description
1 polymer ?
#
loop_
_entity_poly.entity_id
_entity_poly.type
_entity_poly.pdbx_seq_one_letter_code
_entity_poly.pdbx_strand_id
1 'polypeptide(L)'
;MNQKHIITGAPGTGKTAIINILMQKGYSCAEEISREIIAEQIMIGGDILPWKNQIAFENHIANLRKDQYLNSSENENYFFDRSSIDCIAYLKLNKLEIATEINEIIKHCVFNKQVFITPFWEEIYINDGERKEDIKAAIKIENSLIDTYKSFGYTLVKVPKLSVSERVNFILSKIE
;
A
#
# COMPACT_ATOMS: atom_id res chain seq x y z
N MET A 1 -21.65 5.36 1.15
CA MET A 1 -20.26 5.56 0.69
C MET A 1 -19.47 4.32 1.07
N ASN A 2 -18.49 3.90 0.28
CA ASN A 2 -17.66 2.74 0.61
C ASN A 2 -16.78 3.05 1.83
N GLN A 3 -16.80 2.18 2.85
CA GLN A 3 -16.06 2.37 4.11
C GLN A 3 -14.69 1.66 4.12
N LYS A 4 -14.25 1.14 2.97
CA LYS A 4 -12.92 0.55 2.77
C LYS A 4 -11.97 1.63 2.27
N HIS A 5 -11.03 2.06 3.12
CA HIS A 5 -10.12 3.18 2.88
C HIS A 5 -8.69 2.70 2.64
N ILE A 6 -8.03 3.20 1.60
CA ILE A 6 -6.64 2.85 1.30
C ILE A 6 -5.70 3.89 1.89
N ILE A 7 -4.63 3.42 2.53
CA ILE A 7 -3.45 4.21 2.87
C ILE A 7 -2.26 3.66 2.07
N THR A 8 -1.76 4.45 1.10
CA THR A 8 -0.64 4.09 0.21
C THR A 8 0.54 5.06 0.38
N GLY A 9 1.66 4.77 -0.28
CA GLY A 9 2.88 5.58 -0.30
C GLY A 9 4.14 4.72 -0.43
N ALA A 10 5.28 5.32 -0.78
CA ALA A 10 6.55 4.60 -0.89
C ALA A 10 6.93 3.86 0.41
N PRO A 11 7.81 2.85 0.37
CA PRO A 11 8.44 2.32 1.58
C PRO A 11 9.01 3.43 2.47
N GLY A 12 8.98 3.26 3.80
CA GLY A 12 9.57 4.22 4.74
C GLY A 12 8.76 5.51 5.02
N THR A 13 7.53 5.66 4.50
CA THR A 13 6.71 6.86 4.71
C THR A 13 5.92 6.89 6.04
N GLY A 14 6.13 5.90 6.91
CA GLY A 14 5.47 5.81 8.23
C GLY A 14 4.03 5.28 8.21
N LYS A 15 3.61 4.57 7.14
CA LYS A 15 2.27 3.93 7.04
C LYS A 15 2.00 2.96 8.18
N THR A 16 2.92 2.05 8.48
CA THR A 16 2.80 1.07 9.56
C THR A 16 2.50 1.76 10.90
N ALA A 17 3.14 2.90 11.19
CA ALA A 17 2.87 3.66 12.40
C ALA A 17 1.45 4.25 12.42
N ILE A 18 0.94 4.73 11.26
CA ILE A 18 -0.45 5.21 11.13
C ILE A 18 -1.44 4.06 11.36
N ILE A 19 -1.22 2.92 10.71
CA ILE A 19 -2.06 1.72 10.84
C ILE A 19 -2.11 1.24 12.30
N ASN A 20 -0.97 1.18 12.97
CA ASN A 20 -0.91 0.78 14.39
C ASN A 20 -1.73 1.70 15.30
N ILE A 21 -1.68 3.02 15.09
CA ILE A 21 -2.50 3.96 15.87
C ILE A 21 -3.98 3.83 15.53
N LEU A 22 -4.35 3.58 14.27
CA LEU A 22 -5.74 3.33 13.87
C LEU A 22 -6.30 2.09 14.59
N MET A 23 -5.54 1.00 14.64
CA MET A 23 -5.91 -0.21 15.40
C MET A 23 -6.05 0.07 16.90
N GLN A 24 -5.12 0.82 17.50
CA GLN A 24 -5.21 1.23 18.91
C GLN A 24 -6.44 2.09 19.22
N LYS A 25 -6.95 2.83 18.22
CA LYS A 25 -8.18 3.62 18.32
C LYS A 25 -9.45 2.79 18.05
N GLY A 26 -9.33 1.49 17.79
CA GLY A 26 -10.45 0.58 17.58
C GLY A 26 -10.94 0.44 16.14
N TYR A 27 -10.17 0.92 15.15
CA TYR A 27 -10.50 0.72 13.74
C TYR A 27 -9.93 -0.58 13.20
N SER A 28 -10.71 -1.27 12.38
CA SER A 28 -10.27 -2.47 11.67
C SER A 28 -9.27 -2.13 10.57
N CYS A 29 -8.18 -2.89 10.50
CA CYS A 29 -7.09 -2.63 9.56
C CYS A 29 -6.56 -3.93 8.93
N ALA A 30 -6.14 -3.84 7.66
CA ALA A 30 -5.34 -4.85 6.97
C ALA A 30 -3.87 -4.39 6.94
N GLU A 31 -2.98 -5.24 7.46
CA GLU A 31 -1.56 -4.95 7.63
C GLU A 31 -0.70 -5.24 6.37
N GLU A 32 0.54 -4.74 6.35
CA GLU A 32 1.51 -4.92 5.26
C GLU A 32 2.02 -6.37 5.19
N ILE A 33 1.46 -7.19 4.30
CA ILE A 33 1.85 -8.60 4.10
C ILE A 33 3.19 -8.81 3.37
N SER A 34 3.69 -7.79 2.65
CA SER A 34 4.82 -7.97 1.74
C SER A 34 6.12 -8.35 2.45
N ARG A 35 6.31 -7.90 3.70
CA ARG A 35 7.51 -8.21 4.48
C ARG A 35 7.56 -9.67 4.93
N GLU A 36 6.41 -10.21 5.32
CA GLU A 36 6.28 -11.61 5.76
C GLU A 36 6.63 -12.56 4.61
N ILE A 37 6.08 -12.31 3.42
CA ILE A 37 6.38 -13.09 2.21
C ILE A 37 7.86 -13.02 1.85
N ILE A 38 8.49 -11.85 1.94
CA ILE A 38 9.93 -11.72 1.67
C ILE A 38 10.73 -12.56 2.66
N ALA A 39 10.44 -12.49 3.95
CA ALA A 39 11.12 -13.26 4.97
C ALA A 39 10.96 -14.77 4.74
N GLU A 40 9.73 -15.23 4.45
CA GLU A 40 9.44 -16.62 4.14
C GLU A 40 10.24 -17.12 2.92
N GLN A 41 10.20 -16.37 1.82
CA GLN A 41 10.88 -16.75 0.57
C GLN A 41 12.40 -16.79 0.72
N ILE A 42 12.99 -15.90 1.54
CA ILE A 42 14.41 -15.97 1.91
C ILE A 42 14.70 -17.26 2.69
N MET A 43 13.88 -17.60 3.68
CA MET A 43 14.09 -18.80 4.51
C MET A 43 14.04 -20.10 3.70
N ILE A 44 13.12 -20.20 2.75
CA ILE A 44 12.96 -21.41 1.92
C ILE A 44 13.84 -21.41 0.65
N GLY A 45 14.64 -20.35 0.43
CA GLY A 45 15.46 -20.20 -0.78
C GLY A 45 14.64 -20.02 -2.07
N GLY A 46 13.43 -19.49 -1.94
CA GLY A 46 12.47 -19.32 -3.04
C GLY A 46 12.79 -18.16 -3.99
N ASP A 47 11.93 -18.03 -5.00
CA ASP A 47 12.11 -17.08 -6.10
C ASP A 47 11.11 -15.91 -6.08
N ILE A 48 10.05 -16.00 -5.27
CA ILE A 48 8.97 -15.02 -5.20
C ILE A 48 9.43 -13.82 -4.37
N LEU A 49 10.38 -13.06 -4.91
CA LEU A 49 11.02 -11.91 -4.28
C LEU A 49 11.01 -10.72 -5.23
N PRO A 50 10.87 -9.48 -4.73
CA PRO A 50 10.76 -8.30 -5.59
C PRO A 50 12.02 -8.04 -6.43
N TRP A 51 13.19 -8.52 -6.00
CA TRP A 51 14.45 -8.40 -6.76
C TRP A 51 14.81 -9.65 -7.60
N LYS A 52 14.07 -10.75 -7.48
CA LYS A 52 14.38 -12.02 -8.18
C LYS A 52 13.31 -12.38 -9.20
N ASN A 53 12.03 -12.35 -8.81
CA ASN A 53 10.89 -12.54 -9.70
C ASN A 53 9.74 -11.62 -9.28
N GLN A 54 9.83 -10.36 -9.71
CA GLN A 54 8.87 -9.34 -9.30
C GLN A 54 7.45 -9.62 -9.82
N ILE A 55 7.30 -10.17 -11.03
CA ILE A 55 5.97 -10.50 -11.56
C ILE A 55 5.27 -11.53 -10.65
N ALA A 56 5.97 -12.62 -10.30
CA ALA A 56 5.42 -13.61 -9.38
C ALA A 56 5.13 -13.03 -8.00
N PHE A 57 6.03 -12.18 -7.49
CA PHE A 57 5.85 -11.50 -6.21
C PHE A 57 4.59 -10.61 -6.19
N GLU A 58 4.44 -9.72 -7.16
CA GLU A 58 3.32 -8.79 -7.20
C GLU A 58 1.98 -9.50 -7.44
N ASN A 59 1.97 -10.60 -8.23
CA ASN A 59 0.79 -11.45 -8.40
C ASN A 59 0.39 -12.14 -7.09
N HIS A 60 1.37 -12.66 -6.35
CA HIS A 60 1.12 -13.32 -5.07
C HIS A 60 0.57 -12.32 -4.03
N ILE A 61 1.19 -11.15 -3.91
CA ILE A 61 0.74 -10.06 -3.04
C ILE A 61 -0.65 -9.57 -3.43
N ALA A 62 -0.96 -9.43 -4.72
CA ALA A 62 -2.27 -9.00 -5.18
C ALA A 62 -3.38 -9.98 -4.76
N ASN A 63 -3.12 -11.28 -4.79
CA ASN A 63 -4.05 -12.31 -4.33
C ASN A 63 -4.28 -12.26 -2.82
N LEU A 64 -3.22 -12.14 -2.03
CA LEU A 64 -3.35 -12.00 -0.57
C LEU A 64 -4.10 -10.72 -0.19
N ARG A 65 -3.89 -9.60 -0.91
CA ARG A 65 -4.66 -8.36 -0.73
C ARG A 65 -6.13 -8.50 -1.13
N LYS A 66 -6.44 -9.30 -2.15
CA LYS A 66 -7.82 -9.67 -2.47
C LYS A 66 -8.46 -10.39 -1.29
N ASP A 67 -7.75 -11.33 -0.66
CA ASP A 67 -8.27 -12.06 0.48
C ASP A 67 -8.48 -11.14 1.70
N GLN A 68 -7.56 -10.20 1.97
CA GLN A 68 -7.77 -9.14 2.97
C GLN A 68 -9.03 -8.31 2.68
N TYR A 69 -9.27 -7.97 1.41
CA TYR A 69 -10.45 -7.21 1.00
C TYR A 69 -11.75 -8.02 1.19
N LEU A 70 -11.76 -9.30 0.82
CA LEU A 70 -12.94 -10.15 0.95
C LEU A 70 -13.29 -10.46 2.40
N ASN A 71 -12.29 -10.53 3.28
CA ASN A 71 -12.47 -10.78 4.71
C ASN A 71 -12.72 -9.50 5.52
N SER A 72 -12.63 -8.32 4.91
CA SER A 72 -12.91 -7.05 5.59
C SER A 72 -14.41 -6.82 5.81
N SER A 73 -14.75 -6.24 6.96
CA SER A 73 -16.12 -5.87 7.28
C SER A 73 -16.66 -4.81 6.32
N GLU A 74 -17.93 -4.91 5.96
CA GLU A 74 -18.63 -3.94 5.10
C GLU A 74 -19.33 -2.82 5.89
N ASN A 75 -19.51 -3.00 7.21
CA ASN A 75 -20.35 -2.14 8.05
C ASN A 75 -19.55 -1.18 8.94
N GLU A 76 -18.23 -1.10 8.76
CA GLU A 76 -17.36 -0.20 9.51
C GLU A 76 -16.23 0.35 8.64
N ASN A 77 -15.60 1.41 9.13
CA ASN A 77 -14.40 1.95 8.51
C ASN A 77 -13.24 0.96 8.62
N TYR A 78 -12.80 0.45 7.49
CA TYR A 78 -11.72 -0.53 7.37
C TYR A 78 -10.56 0.07 6.59
N PHE A 79 -9.36 0.08 7.16
CA PHE A 79 -8.17 0.67 6.55
C PHE A 79 -7.24 -0.39 5.98
N PHE A 80 -6.67 -0.12 4.81
CA PHE A 80 -5.75 -1.03 4.14
C PHE A 80 -4.38 -0.38 3.99
N ASP A 81 -3.33 -1.02 4.52
CA ASP A 81 -1.94 -0.69 4.17
C ASP A 81 -1.67 -1.21 2.75
N ARG A 82 -1.93 -0.34 1.76
CA ARG A 82 -1.89 -0.61 0.30
C ARG A 82 -3.05 -1.42 -0.25
N SER A 83 -3.21 -1.39 -1.58
CA SER A 83 -4.13 -2.26 -2.31
C SER A 83 -3.45 -2.99 -3.47
N SER A 84 -4.16 -3.84 -4.20
CA SER A 84 -3.62 -4.49 -5.41
C SER A 84 -3.29 -3.49 -6.53
N ILE A 85 -3.74 -2.22 -6.40
CA ILE A 85 -3.34 -1.13 -7.29
C ILE A 85 -1.85 -0.76 -7.09
N ASP A 86 -1.32 -0.87 -5.86
CA ASP A 86 0.12 -0.69 -5.62
C ASP A 86 0.94 -1.72 -6.43
N CYS A 87 0.48 -2.96 -6.55
CA CYS A 87 1.16 -4.00 -7.33
C CYS A 87 1.33 -3.56 -8.80
N ILE A 88 0.27 -2.98 -9.39
CA ILE A 88 0.32 -2.41 -10.74
C ILE A 88 1.33 -1.26 -10.81
N ALA A 89 1.37 -0.39 -9.81
CA ALA A 89 2.32 0.73 -9.78
C ALA A 89 3.77 0.24 -9.74
N TYR A 90 4.07 -0.81 -8.97
CA TYR A 90 5.41 -1.40 -8.91
C TYR A 90 5.81 -2.08 -10.23
N LEU A 91 4.91 -2.84 -10.86
CA LEU A 91 5.17 -3.46 -12.16
C LEU A 91 5.36 -2.41 -13.27
N LYS A 92 4.52 -1.36 -13.31
CA LYS A 92 4.63 -0.25 -14.28
C LYS A 92 5.96 0.48 -14.13
N LEU A 93 6.39 0.76 -12.90
CA LEU A 93 7.64 1.46 -12.63
C LEU A 93 8.83 0.74 -13.27
N ASN A 94 8.85 -0.59 -13.21
CA ASN A 94 9.91 -1.42 -13.77
C ASN A 94 9.63 -1.90 -15.19
N LYS A 95 8.58 -1.37 -15.85
CA LYS A 95 8.15 -1.70 -17.21
C LYS A 95 7.91 -3.20 -17.41
N LEU A 96 7.41 -3.86 -16.38
CA LEU A 96 7.08 -5.27 -16.41
C LEU A 96 5.65 -5.49 -16.88
N GLU A 97 5.40 -6.67 -17.43
CA GLU A 97 4.06 -7.08 -17.84
C GLU A 97 3.14 -7.16 -16.63
N ILE A 98 1.93 -6.61 -16.79
CA ILE A 98 0.87 -6.69 -15.80
C ILE A 98 0.08 -7.97 -16.08
N ALA A 99 0.03 -8.88 -15.12
CA ALA A 99 -0.81 -10.05 -15.23
C ALA A 99 -2.29 -9.67 -15.33
N THR A 100 -3.04 -10.37 -16.19
CA THR A 100 -4.49 -10.20 -16.35
C THR A 100 -5.23 -10.39 -15.02
N GLU A 101 -4.74 -11.28 -14.17
CA GLU A 101 -5.30 -11.58 -12.85
C GLU A 101 -5.36 -10.35 -11.92
N ILE A 102 -4.29 -9.53 -11.85
CA ILE A 102 -4.31 -8.34 -10.98
C ILE A 102 -5.40 -7.35 -11.46
N ASN A 103 -5.59 -7.21 -12.77
CA ASN A 103 -6.64 -6.35 -13.31
C ASN A 103 -8.03 -6.86 -12.94
N GLU A 104 -8.27 -8.18 -12.98
CA GLU A 104 -9.54 -8.76 -12.52
C GLU A 104 -9.77 -8.52 -11.03
N ILE A 105 -8.73 -8.68 -10.19
CA ILE A 105 -8.80 -8.37 -8.76
C ILE A 105 -9.25 -6.92 -8.54
N ILE A 106 -8.63 -5.95 -9.23
CA ILE A 106 -8.94 -4.52 -9.09
C ILE A 106 -10.38 -4.21 -9.50
N LYS A 107 -10.94 -4.90 -10.49
CA LYS A 107 -12.34 -4.70 -10.91
C LYS A 107 -13.34 -5.10 -9.82
N HIS A 108 -13.01 -6.11 -9.02
CA HIS A 108 -13.91 -6.66 -7.99
C HIS A 108 -13.63 -6.10 -6.57
N CYS A 109 -12.41 -5.62 -6.32
CA CYS A 109 -12.02 -5.00 -5.05
C CYS A 109 -12.15 -3.47 -5.15
N VAL A 110 -13.36 -2.96 -4.94
CA VAL A 110 -13.67 -1.53 -5.05
C VAL A 110 -13.49 -0.86 -3.69
N PHE A 111 -12.75 0.25 -3.64
CA PHE A 111 -12.50 1.01 -2.40
C PHE A 111 -13.24 2.36 -2.41
N ASN A 112 -13.13 3.12 -1.32
CA ASN A 112 -13.51 4.53 -1.32
C ASN A 112 -12.76 5.28 -2.43
N LYS A 113 -13.44 6.23 -3.09
CA LYS A 113 -12.84 7.01 -4.19
C LYS A 113 -11.66 7.86 -3.72
N GLN A 114 -11.65 8.25 -2.45
CA GLN A 114 -10.52 8.93 -1.83
C GLN A 114 -9.49 7.91 -1.31
N VAL A 115 -8.24 8.09 -1.70
CA VAL A 115 -7.10 7.28 -1.26
C VAL A 115 -6.11 8.18 -0.54
N PHE A 116 -5.69 7.79 0.66
CA PHE A 116 -4.71 8.56 1.42
C PHE A 116 -3.31 8.17 0.96
N ILE A 117 -2.54 9.14 0.45
CA ILE A 117 -1.14 8.93 0.08
C ILE A 117 -0.23 9.59 1.11
N THR A 118 0.64 8.78 1.71
CA THR A 118 1.71 9.23 2.60
C THR A 118 2.90 9.65 1.75
N PRO A 119 3.25 10.95 1.73
CA PRO A 119 4.32 11.43 0.86
C PRO A 119 5.69 10.97 1.36
N PHE A 120 6.63 10.85 0.43
CA PHE A 120 8.04 10.69 0.75
C PHE A 120 8.50 11.80 1.69
N TRP A 121 9.15 11.40 2.77
CA TRP A 121 9.54 12.27 3.85
C TRP A 121 10.97 11.93 4.28
N GLU A 122 11.92 12.64 3.67
CA GLU A 122 13.35 12.44 3.86
C GLU A 122 13.77 12.47 5.34
N GLU A 123 13.20 13.39 6.11
CA GLU A 123 13.54 13.61 7.52
C GLU A 123 13.15 12.45 8.45
N ILE A 124 12.23 11.57 8.03
CA ILE A 124 11.88 10.34 8.77
C ILE A 124 12.28 9.07 8.01
N TYR A 125 12.91 9.21 6.86
CA TYR A 125 13.36 8.10 6.04
C TYR A 125 14.63 7.51 6.64
N ILE A 126 14.46 6.57 7.55
CA ILE A 126 15.56 5.81 8.14
C ILE A 126 15.84 4.63 7.22
N ASN A 127 17.07 4.55 6.69
CA ASN A 127 17.59 3.31 6.13
C ASN A 127 17.77 2.31 7.28
N ASP A 128 16.70 1.58 7.64
CA ASP A 128 16.89 0.32 8.32
C ASP A 128 17.61 -0.63 7.34
N GLY A 129 18.58 -1.40 7.81
CA GLY A 129 19.50 -2.18 6.96
C GLY A 129 18.84 -3.22 6.05
N GLU A 130 17.51 -3.30 6.04
CA GLU A 130 16.69 -4.18 5.21
C GLU A 130 16.31 -3.56 3.85
N ARG A 131 16.38 -2.23 3.66
CA ARG A 131 15.94 -1.59 2.40
C ARG A 131 17.04 -0.78 1.72
N LYS A 132 17.28 -1.08 0.44
CA LYS A 132 18.36 -0.52 -0.41
C LYS A 132 17.84 0.48 -1.46
N GLU A 133 16.72 1.13 -1.22
CA GLU A 133 16.15 2.09 -2.17
C GLU A 133 16.73 3.47 -1.91
N ASP A 134 17.31 4.11 -2.94
CA ASP A 134 17.77 5.50 -2.81
C ASP A 134 16.57 6.47 -2.81
N ILE A 135 16.80 7.72 -2.38
CA ILE A 135 15.76 8.78 -2.39
C ILE A 135 15.10 8.88 -3.78
N LYS A 136 15.86 8.69 -4.85
CA LYS A 136 15.36 8.73 -6.23
C LYS A 136 14.36 7.60 -6.49
N ALA A 137 14.62 6.39 -6.00
CA ALA A 137 13.71 5.26 -6.10
C ALA A 137 12.41 5.56 -5.34
N ALA A 138 12.47 6.10 -4.13
CA ALA A 138 11.27 6.45 -3.37
C ALA A 138 10.39 7.48 -4.08
N ILE A 139 10.99 8.52 -4.68
CA ILE A 139 10.28 9.52 -5.49
C ILE A 139 9.65 8.89 -6.73
N LYS A 140 10.36 8.00 -7.42
CA LYS A 140 9.83 7.28 -8.59
C LYS A 140 8.64 6.39 -8.22
N ILE A 141 8.72 5.70 -7.08
CA ILE A 141 7.63 4.88 -6.55
C ILE A 141 6.42 5.76 -6.24
N GLU A 142 6.61 6.88 -5.54
CA GLU A 142 5.52 7.83 -5.25
C GLU A 142 4.83 8.29 -6.53
N ASN A 143 5.59 8.72 -7.55
CA ASN A 143 5.01 9.17 -8.82
C ASN A 143 4.24 8.03 -9.52
N SER A 144 4.81 6.82 -9.57
CA SER A 144 4.13 5.67 -10.16
C SER A 144 2.83 5.32 -9.45
N LEU A 145 2.81 5.40 -8.11
CA LEU A 145 1.59 5.22 -7.31
C LEU A 145 0.54 6.28 -7.67
N ILE A 146 0.94 7.56 -7.68
CA ILE A 146 0.03 8.67 -7.99
C ILE A 146 -0.62 8.49 -9.36
N ASP A 147 0.19 8.23 -10.39
CA ASP A 147 -0.28 8.09 -11.75
C ASP A 147 -1.16 6.85 -11.92
N THR A 148 -0.80 5.75 -11.26
CA THR A 148 -1.57 4.50 -11.32
C THR A 148 -2.95 4.67 -10.67
N TYR A 149 -3.03 5.19 -9.45
CA TYR A 149 -4.32 5.43 -8.80
C TYR A 149 -5.22 6.39 -9.59
N LYS A 150 -4.65 7.48 -10.13
CA LYS A 150 -5.39 8.40 -11.00
C LYS A 150 -5.92 7.71 -12.25
N SER A 151 -5.13 6.83 -12.87
CA SER A 151 -5.55 6.08 -14.06
C SER A 151 -6.73 5.13 -13.81
N PHE A 152 -6.90 4.68 -12.56
CA PHE A 152 -8.06 3.90 -12.11
C PHE A 152 -9.23 4.77 -11.57
N GLY A 153 -9.15 6.09 -11.70
CA GLY A 153 -10.23 7.02 -11.33
C GLY A 153 -10.30 7.39 -9.84
N TYR A 154 -9.28 7.04 -9.05
CA TYR A 154 -9.18 7.41 -7.64
C TYR A 154 -8.64 8.82 -7.47
N THR A 155 -9.06 9.47 -6.38
CA THR A 155 -8.57 10.79 -5.97
C THR A 155 -7.64 10.63 -4.78
N LEU A 156 -6.41 11.12 -4.91
CA LEU A 156 -5.41 11.00 -3.85
C LEU A 156 -5.47 12.20 -2.91
N VAL A 157 -5.62 11.92 -1.62
CA VAL A 157 -5.53 12.89 -0.53
C VAL A 157 -4.14 12.76 0.08
N LYS A 158 -3.32 13.80 -0.10
CA LYS A 158 -1.97 13.83 0.47
C LYS A 158 -2.05 14.00 1.99
N VAL A 159 -1.53 13.02 2.72
CA VAL A 159 -1.41 13.10 4.19
C VAL A 159 -0.30 14.10 4.53
N PRO A 160 -0.54 15.08 5.41
CA PRO A 160 0.45 16.09 5.73
C PRO A 160 1.64 15.49 6.50
N LYS A 161 2.82 16.10 6.38
CA LYS A 161 4.04 15.72 7.10
C LYS A 161 3.98 16.26 8.53
N LEU A 162 3.26 15.55 9.40
CA LEU A 162 3.03 15.87 10.81
C LEU A 162 3.39 14.67 11.69
N SER A 163 3.23 14.80 13.01
CA SER A 163 3.37 13.66 13.92
C SER A 163 2.41 12.51 13.53
N VAL A 164 2.70 11.28 13.94
CA VAL A 164 1.86 10.11 13.59
C VAL A 164 0.42 10.33 14.04
N SER A 165 0.21 10.82 15.27
CA SER A 165 -1.12 11.10 15.82
C SER A 165 -1.88 12.18 15.03
N GLU A 166 -1.21 13.25 14.60
CA GLU A 166 -1.83 14.29 13.78
C GLU A 166 -2.19 13.80 12.37
N ARG A 167 -1.36 12.92 11.78
CA ARG A 167 -1.65 12.27 10.50
C ARG A 167 -2.89 11.38 10.59
N VAL A 168 -3.03 10.63 11.67
CA VAL A 168 -4.24 9.82 11.95
C VAL A 168 -5.45 10.72 12.11
N ASN A 169 -5.37 11.77 12.93
CA ASN A 169 -6.48 12.71 13.10
C ASN A 169 -6.89 13.37 11.77
N PHE A 170 -5.91 13.72 10.93
CA PHE A 170 -6.19 14.23 9.59
C PHE A 170 -6.96 13.21 8.73
N ILE A 171 -6.54 11.94 8.70
CA ILE A 171 -7.23 10.89 7.94
C ILE A 171 -8.67 10.72 8.45
N LEU A 172 -8.87 10.62 9.76
CA LEU A 172 -10.21 10.47 10.36
C LEU A 172 -11.11 11.66 10.04
N SER A 173 -10.59 12.89 10.09
CA SER A 173 -11.34 14.11 9.74
C SER A 173 -11.81 14.18 8.27
N LYS A 174 -11.35 13.27 7.40
CA LYS A 174 -11.75 13.19 5.98
C LYS A 174 -12.79 12.12 5.67
N ILE A 175 -13.08 11.25 6.64
CA ILE A 175 -14.03 10.13 6.47
C ILE A 175 -15.22 10.22 7.43
N GLU A 176 -15.11 11.02 8.48
CA GLU A 176 -16.21 11.42 9.39
C GLU A 176 -17.17 12.42 8.74
#